data_AF-A0A7M2VFF8-F1
#
_entry.id   AF-A0A7M2VFF8-F1
#
_cell.length_a   1.000
_cell.length_b   1.000
_cell.length_c   1.000
_cell.angle_alpha   90.00
_cell.angle_beta   90.00
_cell.angle_gamma   90.00
#
_symmetry.space_group_name_H-M   'P 1'
#
loop_
_entity.id
_entity.type
_entity.pdbx_description
1 polymer ?
#
loop_
_entity_poly.entity_id
_entity_poly.type
_entity_poly.pdbx_seq_one_letter_code
_entity_poly.pdbx_strand_id
1 'polypeptide(L)' 'MITDFMNEKRLSELLEKKRTAMCGLKKEHVFPETILTHPAQYSQQAVEKWLNAGGVNQAV' A
#
# COMPACT_ATOMS: atom_id res chain seq x y z
N MET A 1 -21.26 -3.30 -6.24
CA MET A 1 -20.10 -2.52 -5.77
C MET A 1 -18.94 -3.49 -5.66
N ILE A 2 -17.94 -3.36 -6.52
CA ILE A 2 -16.77 -4.24 -6.47
C ILE A 2 -15.85 -3.66 -5.39
N THR A 3 -15.83 -4.28 -4.21
CA THR A 3 -14.83 -3.98 -3.19
C THR A 3 -13.53 -4.66 -3.59
N ASP A 4 -12.71 -3.95 -4.37
CA ASP A 4 -11.40 -4.42 -4.76
C ASP A 4 -10.42 -4.30 -3.59
N PHE A 5 -10.13 -5.45 -2.97
CA PHE A 5 -9.10 -5.59 -1.95
C PHE A 5 -7.82 -6.18 -2.56
N MET A 6 -6.68 -5.71 -2.07
CA MET A 6 -5.37 -6.16 -2.51
C MET A 6 -4.59 -6.72 -1.33
N ASN A 7 -3.98 -7.90 -1.52
CA ASN A 7 -3.11 -8.48 -0.51
C ASN A 7 -1.69 -7.88 -0.58
N GLU A 8 -0.91 -8.10 0.46
CA GLU A 8 0.47 -7.57 0.54
C GLU A 8 1.38 -8.05 -0.60
N LYS A 9 1.16 -9.26 -1.13
CA LYS A 9 1.94 -9.80 -2.26
C LYS A 9 1.70 -8.98 -3.52
N ARG A 10 0.43 -8.74 -3.87
CA ARG A 10 0.04 -7.97 -5.05
C ARG A 10 0.45 -6.50 -4.91
N LEU A 11 0.43 -5.95 -3.69
CA LEU A 11 0.96 -4.60 -3.42
C LEU A 11 2.49 -4.54 -3.59
N SER A 12 3.21 -5.57 -3.13
CA SER A 12 4.66 -5.69 -3.32
C SER A 12 5.04 -5.75 -4.81
N GLU A 13 4.26 -6.50 -5.60
CA GLU A 13 4.40 -6.59 -7.06
C GLU A 13 4.08 -5.25 -7.74
N LEU A 14 2.99 -4.58 -7.35
CA LEU A 14 2.58 -3.29 -7.91
C LEU A 14 3.63 -2.19 -7.69
N LEU A 15 4.24 -2.17 -6.50
CA LEU A 15 5.28 -1.20 -6.16
C LEU A 15 6.66 -1.60 -6.68
N GLU A 16 6.82 -2.82 -7.19
CA GLU A 16 8.12 -3.45 -7.50
C GLU A 16 9.10 -3.36 -6.32
N LYS A 17 8.58 -3.44 -5.09
CA LYS A 17 9.35 -3.33 -3.85
C LYS A 17 9.18 -4.58 -3.01
N LYS A 18 10.27 -5.03 -2.40
CA LYS A 18 10.23 -6.15 -1.43
C LYS A 18 9.45 -5.75 -0.17
N ARG A 19 8.89 -6.76 0.53
CA ARG A 19 8.16 -6.59 1.81
C ARG A 19 8.94 -5.76 2.83
N THR A 20 10.26 -5.95 2.94
CA THR A 20 11.11 -5.16 3.84
C THR A 20 11.07 -3.66 3.55
N ALA A 21 11.04 -3.27 2.27
CA ALA A 21 10.89 -1.87 1.88
C ALA A 21 9.50 -1.34 2.22
N MET A 22 8.44 -2.15 2.03
CA MET A 22 7.08 -1.78 2.46
C MET A 22 7.00 -1.53 3.96
N CYS A 23 7.71 -2.31 4.79
CA CYS A 23 7.78 -2.04 6.23
C CYS A 23 8.42 -0.69 6.56
N GLY A 24 9.39 -0.23 5.76
CA GLY A 24 9.94 1.12 5.86
C GLY A 24 8.92 2.17 5.43
N LEU A 25 8.24 1.95 4.30
CA LEU A 25 7.22 2.87 3.78
C LEU A 25 6.09 3.11 4.78
N LYS A 26 5.65 2.06 5.50
CA LYS A 26 4.65 2.17 6.57
C LYS A 26 5.05 3.08 7.73
N LYS A 27 6.36 3.26 7.96
CA LYS A 27 6.88 4.06 9.09
C LYS A 27 7.18 5.50 8.68
N GLU A 28 7.74 5.67 7.49
CA GLU A 28 8.30 6.94 7.04
C GLU A 28 7.32 7.77 6.20
N HIS A 29 6.32 7.16 5.57
CA HIS A 29 5.40 7.84 4.65
C HIS A 29 3.93 7.65 5.08
N VAL A 30 3.04 8.44 4.46
CA VAL A 30 1.56 8.35 4.62
C VAL A 30 1.03 7.10 3.89
N PHE A 31 1.49 5.93 4.30
CA PHE A 31 1.16 4.67 3.65
C PHE A 31 -0.30 4.28 3.92
N PRO A 32 -1.01 3.65 2.96
CA PRO A 32 -2.39 3.21 3.16
C PRO A 32 -2.53 2.25 4.33
N GLU A 33 -3.52 2.51 5.20
CA GLU A 33 -3.87 1.60 6.28
C GLU A 33 -4.42 0.27 5.76
N THR A 34 -4.13 -0.79 6.49
CA THR A 34 -4.68 -2.12 6.23
C THR A 34 -6.10 -2.23 6.79
N ILE A 35 -7.02 -2.75 5.99
CA ILE A 35 -8.39 -3.07 6.43
C ILE A 35 -8.40 -4.31 7.33
N LEU A 36 -7.58 -5.30 7.00
CA LEU A 36 -7.40 -6.52 7.79
C LEU A 36 -5.90 -6.71 8.04
N THR A 37 -5.55 -7.11 9.25
CA THR A 37 -4.14 -7.30 9.65
C THR A 37 -3.64 -8.70 9.33
N HIS A 38 -4.51 -9.72 9.38
CA HIS A 38 -4.15 -11.13 9.20
C HIS A 38 -5.19 -11.88 8.36
N PRO A 39 -4.93 -12.14 7.06
CA PRO A 39 -3.80 -11.62 6.27
C PRO A 39 -3.93 -10.13 5.99
N ALA A 40 -2.80 -9.43 5.80
CA ALA A 40 -2.79 -8.01 5.49
C ALA A 40 -3.53 -7.72 4.17
N GLN A 41 -4.61 -6.94 4.25
CA GLN A 41 -5.40 -6.49 3.10
C GLN A 41 -5.49 -4.97 3.04
N TYR A 42 -5.35 -4.43 1.84
CA TYR A 42 -5.40 -3.01 1.55
C TYR A 42 -6.58 -2.72 0.62
N SER A 43 -7.19 -1.55 0.80
CA SER A 43 -8.14 -1.03 -0.20
C SER A 43 -7.35 -0.68 -1.45
N GLN A 44 -7.73 -1.24 -2.61
CA GLN A 44 -7.11 -0.84 -3.88
C GLN A 44 -7.26 0.67 -4.11
N GLN A 45 -8.41 1.24 -3.78
CA GLN A 45 -8.66 2.67 -3.93
C GLN A 45 -7.74 3.53 -3.05
N ALA A 46 -7.45 3.09 -1.82
CA ALA A 46 -6.54 3.83 -0.94
C ALA A 46 -5.10 3.81 -1.47
N VAL A 47 -4.65 2.64 -1.97
CA VAL A 47 -3.34 2.49 -2.60
C VAL A 47 -3.23 3.36 -3.86
N GLU A 48 -4.24 3.33 -4.73
CA GLU A 48 -4.26 4.16 -5.95
C GLU A 48 -4.26 5.65 -5.62
N LYS A 49 -5.06 6.09 -4.65
CA LYS A 49 -5.05 7.49 -4.18
C LYS A 49 -3.67 7.89 -3.66
N TRP A 50 -3.04 7.03 -2.88
CA TRP A 50 -1.69 7.27 -2.37
C TRP A 50 -0.65 7.35 -3.51
N LEU A 51 -0.70 6.43 -4.48
CA LEU A 51 0.17 6.48 -5.66
C LEU A 51 -0.03 7.77 -6.46
N ASN A 52 -1.27 8.20 -6.67
CA ASN A 52 -1.59 9.46 -7.36
C ASN A 52 -1.12 10.70 -6.58
N ALA A 53 -1.07 10.63 -5.25
CA ALA A 53 -0.58 11.72 -4.40
C ALA A 53 0.97 11.80 -4.36
N GLY A 54 1.67 10.91 -5.06
CA GLY A 54 3.14 10.85 -5.12
C GLY A 54 3.72 9.55 -4.58
N GLY A 55 2.92 8.72 -3.91
CA GLY A 55 3.29 7.38 -3.46
C GLY A 55 4.58 7.38 -2.64
N VAL A 56 5.56 6.60 -3.09
CA VAL A 56 6.90 6.51 -2.48
C VAL A 56 7.68 7.84 -2.57
N ASN A 57 7.40 8.65 -3.58
CA ASN A 57 8.08 9.93 -3.82
C ASN A 57 7.35 11.12 -3.18
N GLN A 58 6.28 10.86 -2.43
CA GLN A 58 5.60 11.92 -1.69
C GLN A 58 6.59 12.48 -0.65
N ALA A 59 6.99 13.73 -0.84
CA ALA A 59 7.79 14.46 0.14
C ALA A 59 6.95 14.61 1.41
N VAL A 60 7.47 14.08 2.52
CA VAL A 60 6.87 14.15 3.85
C VAL A 60 6.93 15.58 4.37
#